data_AF-A0A847WQA3-F1
#
_entry.id   AF-A0A847WQA3-F1
#
_cell.length_a   1.000
_cell.length_b   1.000
_cell.length_c   1.000
_cell.angle_alpha   90.00
_cell.angle_beta   90.00
_cell.angle_gamma   90.00
#
_symmetry.space_group_name_H-M   'P 1'
#
loop_
_entity.id
_entity.type
_entity.pdbx_description
1 polymer ?
#
loop_
_entity_poly.entity_id
_entity_poly.type
_entity_poly.pdbx_seq_one_letter_code
_entity_poly.pdbx_strand_id
1 'polypeptide(L)' 'MTKKNVIIIGAAGRDFHNFNTYYRDNDDYNVVAFTATQIPDIDGRKYPA' A
#
# COMPACT_ATOMS: atom_id res chain seq x y z
N MET A 1 -5.07 1.01 20.83
CA MET A 1 -6.01 0.30 19.93
C MET A 1 -5.18 -0.60 19.02
N THR A 2 -5.66 -1.79 18.68
CA THR A 2 -4.98 -2.67 17.71
C THR A 2 -5.09 -2.04 16.32
N LYS A 3 -3.97 -1.81 15.62
CA LYS A 3 -3.97 -1.23 14.27
C LYS A 3 -4.75 -2.12 13.30
N LYS A 4 -5.52 -1.52 12.38
CA LYS A 4 -6.25 -2.25 11.33
C LYS A 4 -5.32 -2.54 10.17
N ASN A 5 -5.15 -3.82 9.84
CA ASN A 5 -4.39 -4.24 8.66
C ASN A 5 -5.20 -3.98 7.39
N VAL A 6 -4.59 -3.32 6.41
CA VAL A 6 -5.22 -2.96 5.13
C VAL A 6 -4.32 -3.31 3.95
N ILE A 7 -4.94 -3.66 2.81
CA ILE A 7 -4.28 -3.91 1.53
C ILE A 7 -4.79 -2.88 0.53
N ILE A 8 -3.89 -2.25 -0.23
CA ILE A 8 -4.26 -1.30 -1.29
C ILE A 8 -4.29 -2.05 -2.63
N ILE A 9 -5.44 -2.05 -3.30
CA ILE A 9 -5.60 -2.67 -4.63
C ILE A 9 -5.56 -1.56 -5.68
N GLY A 10 -4.63 -1.66 -6.64
CA GLY A 10 -4.32 -0.61 -7.61
C GLY A 10 -3.07 -0.90 -8.45
N ALA A 11 -2.69 0.01 -9.34
CA ALA A 11 -1.54 -0.15 -10.26
C ALA A 11 -0.37 0.80 -9.93
N ALA A 12 -0.07 0.99 -8.64
CA ALA A 12 0.85 2.02 -8.10
C ALA A 12 0.71 3.42 -8.70
N GLY A 13 -0.48 3.75 -9.22
CA GLY A 13 -0.76 5.03 -9.84
C GLY A 13 -1.29 6.02 -8.81
N ARG A 14 -2.17 6.91 -9.27
CA ARG A 14 -2.80 7.94 -8.42
C ARG A 14 -3.58 7.34 -7.26
N ASP A 15 -4.24 6.21 -7.48
CA ASP A 15 -4.95 5.43 -6.46
C ASP A 15 -4.03 5.09 -5.29
N PHE A 16 -2.90 4.44 -5.57
CA PHE A 16 -1.89 4.11 -4.58
C PHE A 16 -1.39 5.36 -3.86
N HIS A 17 -1.05 6.43 -4.58
CA HIS A 17 -0.55 7.66 -3.95
C HIS A 17 -1.59 8.32 -3.02
N ASN A 18 -2.86 8.35 -3.41
CA ASN A 18 -3.93 8.92 -2.59
C ASN A 18 -4.14 8.11 -1.32
N PHE A 19 -4.25 6.78 -1.44
CA PHE A 19 -4.42 5.89 -0.29
C PHE A 19 -3.20 5.94 0.62
N ASN A 20 -2.00 5.91 0.05
CA ASN A 20 -0.76 6.01 0.82
C ASN A 20 -0.68 7.36 1.56
N THR A 21 -1.21 8.46 1.01
CA THR A 21 -1.26 9.75 1.73
C THR A 21 -2.20 9.71 2.93
N TYR A 22 -3.34 9.03 2.82
CA TYR A 22 -4.28 8.90 3.93
C TYR A 22 -3.81 7.93 5.03
N TYR A 23 -3.22 6.81 4.63
CA TYR A 23 -2.81 5.76 5.56
C TYR A 23 -1.40 5.98 6.15
N ARG A 24 -0.53 6.72 5.47
CA ARG A 24 0.80 7.08 6.00
C ARG A 24 0.64 7.91 7.25
N ASP A 25 1.42 7.56 8.28
CA ASP A 25 1.43 8.21 9.60
C ASP A 25 0.09 8.17 10.35
N ASN A 26 -0.85 7.31 9.91
CA ASN A 26 -2.11 7.11 10.61
C ASN A 26 -1.99 5.92 11.57
N ASP A 27 -1.98 6.21 12.88
CA ASP A 27 -1.82 5.19 13.92
C ASP A 27 -2.96 4.18 14.03
N ASP A 28 -4.09 4.42 13.38
CA ASP A 28 -5.20 3.48 13.33
C ASP A 28 -4.99 2.35 12.31
N TYR A 29 -4.05 2.50 11.36
CA TYR A 29 -3.88 1.60 10.23
C TYR A 29 -2.46 1.06 10.07
N ASN A 30 -2.38 -0.12 9.46
CA ASN A 30 -1.14 -0.76 9.06
C ASN A 30 -1.30 -1.27 7.62
N VAL A 31 -0.65 -0.61 6.66
CA VAL A 31 -0.68 -1.04 5.25
C VAL A 31 0.30 -2.19 5.07
N VAL A 32 -0.23 -3.39 4.85
CA VAL A 32 0.60 -4.62 4.84
C VAL A 32 1.01 -5.07 3.44
N ALA A 33 0.30 -4.61 2.40
CA ALA A 33 0.60 -4.90 1.01
C ALA A 33 -0.09 -3.92 0.07
N PHE A 34 0.39 -3.87 -1.17
CA PHE A 34 -0.36 -3.32 -2.29
C PHE A 34 -0.23 -4.25 -3.50
N THR A 35 -1.25 -4.27 -4.37
CA THR A 35 -1.16 -4.99 -5.65
C THR A 35 -0.44 -4.12 -6.68
N ALA A 36 0.25 -4.71 -7.65
CA ALA A 36 1.06 -3.94 -8.58
C ALA A 36 1.32 -4.63 -9.93
N THR A 37 0.39 -5.47 -10.40
CA THR A 37 0.58 -6.42 -11.51
C THR A 37 1.01 -5.81 -12.86
N GLN A 38 0.87 -4.50 -13.05
CA GLN A 38 1.15 -3.81 -14.32
C GLN A 38 2.53 -3.14 -14.37
N ILE A 39 3.34 -3.23 -13.30
CA ILE A 39 4.65 -2.59 -13.24
C ILE A 39 5.71 -3.61 -13.63
N PRO A 40 6.57 -3.33 -14.63
CA PRO A 40 7.69 -4.20 -14.98
C PRO A 40 8.60 -4.45 -13.76
N ASP A 41 9.08 -5.68 -13.61
CA ASP A 41 10.04 -6.10 -12.57
C ASP A 41 9.60 -5.82 -11.12
N ILE A 42 8.28 -5.80 -10.89
CA ILE A 42 7.67 -5.56 -9.58
C ILE A 42 7.56 -6.83 -8.74
N ASP A 43 7.60 -8.00 -9.39
CA ASP A 43 7.52 -9.29 -8.77
C ASP A 43 8.69 -9.49 -7.80
N GLY A 44 8.37 -9.84 -6.54
CA GLY A 44 9.36 -10.03 -5.48
C GLY A 44 9.76 -8.77 -4.70
N ARG A 45 9.29 -7.57 -5.07
CA ARG A 45 9.48 -6.37 -4.25
C ARG A 45 8.63 -6.41 -2.98
N LYS A 46 9.21 -5.96 -1.85
CA LYS A 46 8.50 -5.83 -0.57
C LYS A 46 7.99 -4.42 -0.37
N TYR A 47 6.84 -4.32 0.30
CA TYR A 47 6.26 -3.07 0.75
C TYR A 47 5.84 -3.20 2.22
N PRO A 48 6.01 -2.17 3.05
CA PRO A 48 6.81 -0.96 2.79
C PRO A 48 8.31 -1.30 2.65
N ALA A 49 9.07 -0.44 1.96
CA ALA A 49 10.53 -0.55 1.81
C ALA A 49 11.25 0.21 2.92
#